data_AF-A0A1I7SIX0-F1
#
_entry.id   AF-A0A1I7SIX0-F1
#
_cell.length_a   1.000
_cell.length_b   1.000
_cell.length_c   1.000
_cell.angle_alpha   90.00
_cell.angle_beta   90.00
_cell.angle_gamma   90.00
#
_symmetry.space_group_name_H-M   'P 1'
#
loop_
_entity.id
_entity.type
_entity.pdbx_description
1 polymer ?
#
loop_
_entity_poly.entity_id
_entity_poly.type
_entity_poly.pdbx_seq_one_letter_code
_entity_poly.pdbx_strand_id
1 'polypeptide(L)'
;MTVAYTLQVSHANFESFFRVLMRWRGSVWKAVLPQLAIWTTAYMSISMVYRYALNREQQETFEALVKYFDHDLSKYVPLSFLLGFFVSQVVGRWNHITEGIGWIDNSAINFANFIHGKDEDTRLQRRSLVRYMVLNQALVLRDISMQVRKRFPTLESLIAAGLLTSAEKDELEREEDIYTRYWMPLHWCYCVLERARSENKIVSDHILVFIVEDIQHFREGLSKLLKFDWIPIPLVYPQVVFLAVRIYFAICLLSRQNIKGKESVGVGKRCCSCFYDLHNRTRVGRLGKPKSIIFLRCKCRN
;
A
#
# COMPACT_ATOMS: atom_id res chain seq x y z
N MET A 1 7.17 -3.55 7.99
CA MET A 1 8.30 -4.24 7.33
C MET A 1 7.90 -4.57 5.91
N THR A 2 8.71 -4.22 4.93
CA THR A 2 8.58 -4.66 3.54
C THR A 2 8.97 -6.13 3.44
N VAL A 3 8.34 -6.89 2.53
CA VAL A 3 8.60 -8.31 2.33
C VAL A 3 9.04 -8.52 0.89
N ALA A 4 10.33 -8.74 0.67
CA ALA A 4 10.85 -9.05 -0.65
C ALA A 4 10.53 -10.50 -1.04
N TYR A 5 9.97 -10.69 -2.24
CA TYR A 5 9.68 -11.99 -2.82
C TYR A 5 9.99 -12.06 -4.33
N THR A 6 10.67 -11.06 -4.88
CA THR A 6 11.01 -10.94 -6.31
C THR A 6 11.74 -12.16 -6.85
N LEU A 7 12.77 -12.63 -6.14
CA LEU A 7 13.53 -13.84 -6.53
C LEU A 7 12.67 -15.11 -6.52
N GLN A 8 11.62 -15.18 -5.70
CA GLN A 8 10.76 -16.37 -5.62
C GLN A 8 9.77 -16.45 -6.79
N VAL A 9 9.56 -15.35 -7.51
CA VAL A 9 8.64 -15.25 -8.66
C VAL A 9 9.41 -15.04 -9.97
N SER A 10 10.74 -15.19 -9.95
CA SER A 10 11.57 -15.06 -11.16
C SER A 10 11.27 -16.12 -12.22
N HIS A 11 10.77 -17.29 -11.80
CA HIS A 11 10.34 -18.37 -12.68
C HIS A 11 8.81 -18.54 -12.62
N ALA A 12 8.18 -18.60 -13.80
CA ALA A 12 6.75 -18.82 -13.97
C ALA A 12 6.37 -20.31 -13.79
N ASN A 13 6.67 -20.86 -12.61
CA ASN A 13 6.39 -22.25 -12.26
C ASN A 13 5.22 -22.33 -11.28
N PHE A 14 4.45 -23.42 -11.35
CA PHE A 14 3.35 -23.68 -10.39
C PHE A 14 3.84 -23.73 -8.93
N GLU A 15 5.03 -24.29 -8.71
CA GLU A 15 5.66 -24.36 -7.39
C GLU A 15 5.96 -22.96 -6.83
N SER A 16 6.45 -22.03 -7.67
CA SER A 16 6.73 -20.64 -7.28
C SER A 16 5.46 -19.96 -6.76
N PHE A 17 4.33 -20.16 -7.43
CA PHE A 17 3.04 -19.62 -7.01
C PHE A 17 2.59 -20.20 -5.66
N PHE A 18 2.66 -21.53 -5.49
CA PHE A 18 2.26 -22.18 -4.23
C PHE A 18 3.16 -21.75 -3.05
N ARG A 19 4.46 -21.59 -3.30
CA ARG A 19 5.44 -21.12 -2.31
C ARG A 19 5.13 -19.70 -1.82
N VAL A 20 4.68 -18.81 -2.72
CA VAL A 20 4.23 -17.46 -2.34
C VAL A 20 2.94 -17.52 -1.52
N LEU A 21 1.97 -18.35 -1.93
CA LEU A 21 0.70 -18.51 -1.21
C LEU A 21 0.89 -19.01 0.23
N MET A 22 1.82 -19.94 0.45
CA MET A 22 2.09 -20.54 1.77
C MET A 22 3.01 -19.69 2.66
N ARG A 23 3.42 -18.50 2.24
CA ARG A 23 4.26 -17.62 3.05
C ARG A 23 3.48 -17.08 4.26
N TRP A 24 4.15 -16.94 5.41
CA TRP A 24 3.51 -16.42 6.65
C TRP A 24 3.77 -14.92 6.90
N ARG A 25 5.01 -14.46 6.69
CA ARG A 25 5.39 -13.06 6.96
C ARG A 25 4.77 -12.14 5.90
N GLY A 26 3.91 -11.22 6.34
CA GLY A 26 3.24 -10.25 5.47
C GLY A 26 2.18 -10.86 4.55
N SER A 27 1.69 -12.07 4.86
CA SER A 27 0.71 -12.74 4.03
C SER A 27 -0.73 -12.50 4.46
N VAL A 28 -1.65 -12.84 3.54
CA VAL A 28 -3.10 -12.80 3.78
C VAL A 28 -3.49 -13.68 4.97
N TRP A 29 -2.83 -14.83 5.15
CA TRP A 29 -3.08 -15.73 6.28
C TRP A 29 -2.92 -15.02 7.61
N LYS A 30 -1.78 -14.34 7.82
CA LYS A 30 -1.52 -13.62 9.07
C LYS A 30 -2.53 -12.49 9.31
N ALA A 31 -3.00 -11.83 8.25
CA ALA A 31 -3.95 -10.72 8.36
C ALA A 31 -5.39 -11.18 8.62
N VAL A 32 -5.82 -12.27 7.98
CA VAL A 32 -7.24 -12.69 7.92
C VAL A 32 -7.56 -13.80 8.92
N LEU A 33 -6.61 -14.69 9.26
CA LEU A 33 -6.89 -15.84 10.14
C LEU A 33 -7.59 -15.48 11.47
N PRO A 34 -7.20 -14.43 12.20
CA PRO A 34 -7.91 -14.06 13.44
C PRO A 34 -9.38 -13.68 13.20
N GLN A 35 -9.65 -12.95 12.12
CA GLN A 35 -11.00 -12.51 11.76
C GLN A 35 -11.84 -13.68 11.25
N LEU A 36 -11.22 -14.57 10.47
CA LEU A 36 -11.84 -15.80 10.00
C LEU A 36 -12.22 -16.70 11.19
N ALA A 37 -11.32 -16.87 12.17
CA ALA A 37 -11.61 -17.64 13.37
C ALA A 37 -12.84 -17.09 14.12
N ILE A 38 -12.88 -15.77 14.36
CA ILE A 38 -14.04 -15.12 15.01
C ILE A 38 -15.32 -15.36 14.20
N TRP A 39 -15.28 -15.16 12.89
CA TRP A 39 -16.43 -15.36 12.01
C TRP A 39 -16.89 -16.82 12.01
N THR A 40 -15.98 -17.78 11.93
CA THR A 40 -16.29 -19.22 11.97
C THR A 40 -16.87 -19.62 13.31
N THR A 41 -16.32 -19.15 14.43
CA THR A 41 -16.88 -19.42 15.76
C THR A 41 -18.31 -18.88 15.89
N ALA A 42 -18.57 -17.65 15.43
CA ALA A 42 -19.91 -17.06 15.43
C ALA A 42 -20.88 -17.82 14.50
N TYR A 43 -20.41 -18.21 13.32
CA TYR A 43 -21.21 -19.02 12.39
C TYR A 43 -21.59 -20.36 13.01
N MET A 44 -20.63 -21.04 13.63
CA MET A 44 -20.83 -22.33 14.28
C MET A 44 -21.74 -22.22 15.50
N SER A 45 -21.63 -21.16 16.31
CA SER A 45 -22.50 -20.95 17.46
C SER A 45 -23.96 -20.75 17.04
N ILE A 46 -24.22 -19.96 16.00
CA ILE A 46 -25.58 -19.81 15.43
C ILE A 46 -26.08 -21.16 14.92
N SER A 47 -25.23 -21.93 14.25
CA SER A 47 -25.57 -23.26 13.73
C SER A 47 -25.91 -24.26 14.84
N MET A 48 -25.21 -24.21 15.97
CA MET A 48 -25.50 -25.05 17.15
C MET A 48 -26.81 -24.64 17.81
N VAL A 49 -27.06 -23.33 17.97
CA VAL A 49 -28.32 -22.80 18.51
C VAL A 49 -29.51 -23.26 17.67
N TYR A 50 -29.44 -23.12 16.34
CA TYR A 50 -30.48 -23.59 15.42
C TYR A 50 -30.74 -25.11 15.53
N ARG A 51 -29.69 -25.94 15.63
CA ARG A 51 -29.86 -27.41 15.63
C ARG A 51 -30.29 -27.99 16.97
N TYR A 52 -29.82 -27.44 18.08
CA TYR A 52 -29.93 -28.06 19.40
C TYR A 52 -30.78 -27.26 20.40
N ALA A 53 -30.95 -25.94 20.23
CA ALA A 53 -31.65 -25.10 21.20
C ALA A 53 -33.03 -24.61 20.72
N LEU A 54 -33.24 -24.43 19.41
CA LEU A 54 -34.51 -23.91 18.88
C LEU A 54 -35.59 -25.00 18.79
N ASN A 55 -36.82 -24.62 19.17
CA ASN A 55 -38.03 -25.43 18.97
C ASN A 55 -38.49 -25.40 17.50
N ARG A 56 -39.40 -26.30 17.11
CA ARG A 56 -39.85 -26.47 15.71
C ARG A 56 -40.40 -25.18 15.08
N GLU A 57 -41.27 -24.46 15.77
CA GLU A 57 -41.83 -23.17 15.30
C GLU A 57 -40.75 -22.09 15.13
N GLN A 58 -39.77 -22.06 16.04
CA GLN A 58 -38.64 -21.12 15.97
C GLN A 58 -37.69 -21.48 14.81
N GLN A 59 -37.50 -22.77 14.54
CA GLN A 59 -36.72 -23.24 13.39
C GLN A 59 -37.38 -22.79 12.09
N GLU A 60 -38.69 -22.95 11.94
CA GLU A 60 -39.43 -22.50 10.74
C GLU A 60 -39.29 -20.98 10.52
N THR A 61 -39.41 -20.19 11.60
CA THR A 61 -39.22 -18.74 11.54
C THR A 61 -37.78 -18.37 11.15
N PHE A 62 -36.79 -19.07 11.72
CA PHE A 62 -35.37 -18.88 11.37
C PHE A 62 -35.10 -19.25 9.91
N GLU A 63 -35.67 -20.35 9.40
CA GLU A 63 -35.52 -20.76 8.01
C GLU A 63 -36.11 -19.74 7.03
N ALA A 64 -37.26 -19.14 7.36
CA ALA A 64 -37.83 -18.05 6.57
C ALA A 64 -36.89 -16.83 6.53
N LEU A 65 -36.31 -16.46 7.68
CA LEU A 65 -35.35 -15.36 7.79
C LEU A 65 -34.08 -15.61 6.97
N VAL A 66 -33.53 -16.83 7.01
CA VAL A 66 -32.36 -17.22 6.22
C VAL A 66 -32.64 -17.07 4.71
N LYS A 67 -33.80 -17.55 4.25
CA LYS A 67 -34.21 -17.45 2.84
C LYS A 67 -34.40 -16.00 2.40
N TYR A 68 -34.99 -15.16 3.26
CA TYR A 68 -35.15 -13.73 2.99
C TYR A 68 -33.80 -13.04 2.75
N PHE A 69 -32.84 -13.24 3.65
CA PHE A 69 -31.53 -12.60 3.52
C PHE A 69 -30.66 -13.19 2.39
N ASP A 70 -30.77 -14.48 2.04
CA ASP A 70 -29.99 -15.08 0.94
C ASP A 70 -30.40 -14.55 -0.44
N HIS A 71 -31.70 -14.33 -0.64
CA HIS A 71 -32.24 -13.76 -1.88
C HIS A 71 -31.71 -12.35 -2.15
N ASP A 72 -31.77 -11.48 -1.14
CA ASP A 72 -31.47 -10.05 -1.31
C ASP A 72 -29.96 -9.75 -1.26
N LEU A 73 -29.17 -10.51 -0.49
CA LEU A 73 -27.73 -10.24 -0.33
C LEU A 73 -26.96 -10.28 -1.65
N SER A 74 -27.31 -11.20 -2.55
CA SER A 74 -26.60 -11.37 -3.83
C SER A 74 -26.87 -10.25 -4.84
N LYS A 75 -27.98 -9.51 -4.68
CA LYS A 75 -28.46 -8.52 -5.65
C LYS A 75 -28.00 -7.10 -5.36
N TYR A 76 -27.80 -6.75 -4.09
CA TYR A 76 -27.68 -5.34 -3.68
C TYR A 76 -26.26 -4.86 -3.32
N VAL A 77 -25.28 -5.75 -3.09
CA VAL A 77 -23.96 -5.32 -2.59
C VAL A 77 -22.84 -5.57 -3.63
N PRO A 78 -22.46 -4.58 -4.47
CA PRO A 78 -21.35 -4.70 -5.40
C PRO A 78 -19.99 -4.54 -4.69
N LEU A 79 -19.67 -5.44 -3.75
CA LEU A 79 -18.46 -5.37 -2.93
C LEU A 79 -17.18 -5.36 -3.78
N SER A 80 -17.13 -6.16 -4.85
CA SER A 80 -15.93 -6.26 -5.70
C SER A 80 -15.59 -4.93 -6.36
N PHE A 81 -16.60 -4.17 -6.79
CA PHE A 81 -16.39 -2.87 -7.41
C PHE A 81 -15.90 -1.84 -6.37
N LEU A 82 -16.59 -1.76 -5.23
CA LEU A 82 -16.23 -0.85 -4.15
C LEU A 82 -14.81 -1.11 -3.63
N LEU A 83 -14.48 -2.38 -3.39
CA LEU A 83 -13.16 -2.80 -2.92
C LEU A 83 -12.09 -2.57 -3.98
N GLY A 84 -12.37 -2.88 -5.25
CA GLY A 84 -11.43 -2.65 -6.35
C GLY A 84 -11.03 -1.18 -6.48
N PHE A 85 -12.02 -0.27 -6.44
CA PHE A 85 -11.76 1.18 -6.48
C PHE A 85 -10.95 1.64 -5.26
N PHE A 86 -11.35 1.24 -4.05
CA PHE A 86 -10.66 1.65 -2.83
C PHE A 86 -9.22 1.14 -2.77
N VAL A 87 -8.99 -0.14 -3.09
CA VAL A 87 -7.65 -0.75 -3.12
C VAL A 87 -6.78 -0.07 -4.17
N SER A 88 -7.32 0.24 -5.36
CA SER A 88 -6.58 0.96 -6.40
C SER A 88 -6.09 2.34 -5.92
N GLN A 89 -6.92 3.09 -5.20
CA GLN A 89 -6.52 4.38 -4.63
C GLN A 89 -5.43 4.23 -3.56
N VAL A 90 -5.56 3.24 -2.67
CA VAL A 90 -4.56 2.97 -1.63
C VAL A 90 -3.21 2.57 -2.23
N VAL A 91 -3.21 1.70 -3.25
CA VAL A 91 -1.99 1.27 -3.96
C VAL A 91 -1.37 2.43 -4.74
N GLY A 92 -2.16 3.25 -5.43
CA GLY A 92 -1.66 4.43 -6.14
C GLY A 92 -0.96 5.41 -5.19
N ARG A 93 -1.56 5.68 -4.03
CA ARG A 93 -0.94 6.48 -2.98
C ARG A 93 0.35 5.85 -2.44
N TRP A 94 0.37 4.53 -2.23
CA TRP A 94 1.58 3.82 -1.78
C TRP A 94 2.74 3.98 -2.78
N ASN A 95 2.47 3.85 -4.09
CA ASN A 95 3.49 4.07 -5.13
C ASN A 95 4.09 5.48 -5.05
N HIS A 96 3.25 6.52 -4.96
CA HIS A 96 3.74 7.90 -4.85
C HIS A 96 4.54 8.17 -3.57
N ILE A 97 4.18 7.53 -2.45
CA ILE A 97 4.99 7.58 -1.22
C ILE A 97 6.36 6.94 -1.47
N THR A 98 6.43 5.79 -2.15
CA THR A 98 7.72 5.14 -2.43
C THR A 98 8.61 5.95 -3.38
N GLU A 99 8.03 6.61 -4.37
CA GLU A 99 8.73 7.52 -5.29
C GLU A 99 9.25 8.77 -4.56
N GLY A 100 8.55 9.22 -3.52
CA GLY A 100 8.87 10.44 -2.77
C GLY A 100 9.99 10.31 -1.72
N ILE A 101 10.51 9.10 -1.44
CA ILE A 101 11.50 8.85 -0.35
C ILE A 101 12.78 9.70 -0.52
N GLY A 102 13.11 10.14 -1.73
CA GLY A 102 14.24 11.02 -2.02
C GLY A 102 15.57 10.31 -1.84
N TRP A 103 16.15 9.80 -2.93
CA TRP A 103 17.45 9.14 -2.91
C TRP A 103 18.57 10.18 -3.06
N ILE A 104 19.61 10.10 -2.23
CA ILE A 104 20.73 11.06 -2.21
C ILE A 104 21.78 10.77 -3.28
N ASP A 105 21.69 9.62 -3.94
CA ASP A 105 22.72 9.07 -4.83
C ASP A 105 23.06 10.02 -5.98
N ASN A 106 22.04 10.56 -6.65
CA ASN A 106 22.21 11.52 -7.75
C ASN A 106 22.95 12.77 -7.27
N SER A 107 22.52 13.35 -6.15
CA SER A 107 23.13 14.56 -5.57
C SER A 107 24.57 14.31 -5.12
N ALA A 108 24.85 13.18 -4.49
CA ALA A 108 26.19 12.81 -4.08
C ALA A 108 27.15 12.66 -5.29
N ILE A 109 26.68 12.03 -6.37
CA ILE A 109 27.45 11.90 -7.62
C ILE A 109 27.67 13.29 -8.24
N ASN A 110 26.64 14.14 -8.28
CA ASN A 110 26.74 15.50 -8.79
C ASN A 110 27.76 16.34 -8.00
N PHE A 111 27.72 16.31 -6.67
CA PHE A 111 28.69 17.01 -5.83
C PHE A 111 30.12 16.51 -6.05
N ALA A 112 30.31 15.20 -6.26
CA ALA A 112 31.62 14.63 -6.53
C ALA A 112 32.19 15.05 -7.88
N ASN A 113 31.35 15.15 -8.92
CA ASN A 113 31.76 15.47 -10.28
C ASN A 113 31.97 16.97 -10.51
N PHE A 114 31.11 17.81 -9.92
CA PHE A 114 31.03 19.22 -10.30
C PHE A 114 31.72 20.18 -9.32
N ILE A 115 32.04 19.72 -8.10
CA ILE A 115 32.77 20.51 -7.11
C ILE A 115 34.23 20.05 -7.10
N HIS A 116 35.09 20.84 -7.73
CA HIS A 116 36.49 20.50 -7.97
C HIS A 116 37.37 20.92 -6.78
N GLY A 117 38.37 20.11 -6.47
CA GLY A 117 39.32 20.38 -5.39
C GLY A 117 39.65 19.12 -4.59
N LYS A 118 40.94 18.92 -4.33
CA LYS A 118 41.47 17.82 -3.52
C LYS A 118 41.91 18.25 -2.13
N ASP A 119 41.84 19.54 -1.86
CA ASP A 119 42.07 20.14 -0.54
C ASP A 119 41.05 19.63 0.48
N GLU A 120 41.45 19.65 1.75
CA GLU A 120 40.60 19.22 2.86
C GLU A 120 39.32 20.07 2.94
N ASP A 121 39.39 21.37 2.64
CA ASP A 121 38.23 22.26 2.67
C ASP A 121 37.16 21.87 1.64
N THR A 122 37.53 21.65 0.37
CA THR A 122 36.61 21.13 -0.65
C THR A 122 36.06 19.75 -0.28
N ARG A 123 36.90 18.88 0.31
CA ARG A 123 36.42 17.57 0.79
C ARG A 123 35.35 17.75 1.88
N LEU A 124 35.55 18.68 2.81
CA LEU A 124 34.59 19.02 3.86
C LEU A 124 33.32 19.64 3.30
N GLN A 125 33.41 20.50 2.26
CA GLN A 125 32.24 21.06 1.57
C GLN A 125 31.37 19.95 0.96
N ARG A 126 31.96 19.04 0.16
CA ARG A 126 31.22 17.91 -0.42
C ARG A 126 30.57 17.01 0.63
N ARG A 127 31.29 16.72 1.73
CA ARG A 127 30.74 15.93 2.86
C ARG A 127 29.59 16.65 3.57
N SER A 128 29.70 17.96 3.73
CA SER A 128 28.67 18.77 4.40
C SER A 128 27.40 18.85 3.57
N LEU A 129 27.51 19.02 2.25
CA LEU A 129 26.35 19.01 1.34
C LEU A 129 25.54 17.72 1.44
N VAL A 130 26.20 16.56 1.35
CA VAL A 130 25.53 15.26 1.52
C VAL A 130 24.92 15.14 2.91
N ARG A 131 25.66 15.50 3.96
CA ARG A 131 25.17 15.42 5.35
C ARG A 131 23.93 16.28 5.58
N TYR A 132 23.89 17.51 5.04
CA TYR A 132 22.74 18.40 5.16
C TYR A 132 21.50 17.87 4.44
N MET A 133 21.66 17.26 3.25
CA MET A 133 20.54 16.59 2.58
C MET A 133 20.02 15.40 3.37
N VAL A 134 20.92 14.58 3.93
CA VAL A 134 20.54 13.45 4.80
C VAL A 134 19.90 13.93 6.10
N LEU A 135 20.37 15.05 6.67
CA LEU A 135 19.78 15.67 7.85
C LEU A 135 18.35 16.15 7.56
N ASN A 136 18.13 16.82 6.43
CA ASN A 136 16.78 17.21 5.98
C ASN A 136 15.85 15.99 5.87
N GLN A 137 16.30 14.92 5.20
CA GLN A 137 15.54 13.68 5.11
C GLN A 137 15.27 13.05 6.49
N ALA A 138 16.26 13.01 7.38
CA ALA A 138 16.11 12.45 8.72
C ALA A 138 15.09 13.24 9.55
N LEU A 139 15.10 14.57 9.47
CA LEU A 139 14.12 15.44 10.15
C LEU A 139 12.70 15.18 9.63
N VAL A 140 12.51 15.11 8.31
CA VAL A 140 11.20 14.82 7.69
C VAL A 140 10.72 13.42 8.07
N LEU A 141 11.57 12.40 7.90
CA LEU A 141 11.22 11.01 8.18
C LEU A 141 10.95 10.76 9.67
N ARG A 142 11.62 11.49 10.58
CA ARG A 142 11.36 11.41 12.02
C ARG A 142 9.92 11.79 12.37
N ASP A 143 9.32 12.74 11.65
CA ASP A 143 7.99 13.22 11.97
C ASP A 143 6.89 12.34 11.36
N ILE A 144 7.11 11.81 10.15
CA ILE A 144 6.11 10.97 9.45
C ILE A 144 6.24 9.46 9.75
N SER A 145 7.40 8.99 10.24
CA SER A 145 7.65 7.55 10.47
C SER A 145 7.96 7.24 11.93
N MET A 146 7.06 6.49 12.57
CA MET A 146 7.24 6.03 13.95
C MET A 146 8.51 5.19 14.15
N GLN A 147 8.98 4.47 13.14
CA GLN A 147 10.22 3.70 13.23
C GLN A 147 11.45 4.61 13.30
N VAL A 148 11.44 5.69 12.51
CA VAL A 148 12.52 6.69 12.50
C VAL A 148 12.45 7.53 13.77
N ARG A 149 11.25 7.91 14.23
CA ARG A 149 11.05 8.61 15.51
C ARG A 149 11.58 7.83 16.72
N LYS A 150 11.40 6.51 16.73
CA LYS A 150 11.96 5.65 17.79
C LYS A 150 13.48 5.58 17.75
N ARG A 151 14.08 5.64 16.55
CA ARG A 151 15.53 5.64 16.38
C ARG A 151 16.14 7.00 16.72
N PHE A 152 15.47 8.08 16.35
CA PHE A 152 15.91 9.45 16.55
C PHE A 152 14.86 10.27 17.32
N PRO A 153 14.67 10.04 18.63
CA PRO A 153 13.62 10.70 19.40
C PRO A 153 13.86 12.20 19.61
N THR A 154 15.12 12.63 19.68
CA THR A 154 15.53 14.01 20.02
C THR A 154 16.57 14.55 19.02
N LEU A 155 16.80 15.86 18.99
CA LEU A 155 17.91 16.43 18.20
C LEU A 155 19.28 15.90 18.67
N GLU A 156 19.44 15.64 19.97
CA GLU A 156 20.65 15.01 20.53
C GLU A 156 20.95 13.64 19.92
N SER A 157 19.91 12.85 19.64
CA SER A 157 20.10 11.56 18.98
C SER A 157 20.60 11.69 17.53
N LEU A 158 20.32 12.82 16.86
CA LEU A 158 20.88 13.13 15.54
C LEU A 158 22.34 13.58 15.64
N ILE A 159 22.71 14.27 16.72
CA ILE A 159 24.10 14.63 17.02
C ILE A 159 24.92 13.37 17.29
N ALA A 160 24.43 12.49 18.16
CA ALA A 160 25.07 11.22 18.47
C ALA A 160 25.25 10.33 17.22
N ALA A 161 24.34 10.44 16.24
CA ALA A 161 24.43 9.76 14.96
C ALA A 161 25.37 10.44 13.93
N GLY A 162 25.93 11.61 14.25
CA GLY A 162 26.81 12.39 13.37
C GLY A 162 26.09 13.08 12.22
N LEU A 163 24.75 13.21 12.27
CA LEU A 163 23.97 13.90 11.24
C LEU A 163 23.91 15.40 11.48
N LEU A 164 23.95 15.81 12.74
CA LEU A 164 23.86 17.21 13.19
C LEU A 164 25.06 17.53 14.08
N THR A 165 25.61 18.73 14.01
CA THR A 165 26.63 19.19 14.97
C THR A 165 25.98 19.97 16.12
N SER A 166 26.68 20.15 17.24
CA SER A 166 26.17 20.97 18.36
C SER A 166 25.90 22.41 17.93
N ALA A 167 26.84 23.02 17.19
CA ALA A 167 26.68 24.38 16.68
C ALA A 167 25.48 24.52 15.73
N GLU A 168 25.25 23.54 14.86
CA GLU A 168 24.08 23.52 13.97
C GLU A 168 22.76 23.30 14.72
N LYS A 169 22.79 22.55 15.82
CA LYS A 169 21.63 22.40 16.69
C LYS A 169 21.28 23.74 17.33
N ASP A 170 22.27 24.46 17.84
CA ASP A 170 22.07 25.79 18.43
C ASP A 170 21.53 26.77 17.36
N GLU A 171 22.01 26.69 16.12
CA GLU A 171 21.48 27.45 14.98
C GLU A 171 20.01 27.11 14.69
N LEU A 172 19.69 25.81 14.64
CA LEU A 172 18.31 25.35 14.47
C LEU A 172 17.43 25.89 15.57
N GLU A 173 17.88 25.84 16.83
CA GLU A 173 17.10 26.27 18.00
C GLU A 173 16.95 27.79 18.12
N ARG A 174 17.90 28.57 17.58
CA ARG A 174 17.85 30.04 17.59
C ARG A 174 16.69 30.60 16.77
N GLU A 175 16.32 29.94 15.69
CA GLU A 175 15.19 30.36 14.87
C GLU A 175 13.86 30.04 15.56
N GLU A 176 13.14 31.08 16.01
CA GLU A 176 11.83 30.99 16.65
C GLU A 176 10.71 30.83 15.61
N ASP A 177 10.69 29.68 14.92
CA ASP A 177 9.59 29.32 14.00
C ASP A 177 8.57 28.40 14.70
N ILE A 178 7.29 28.66 14.44
CA ILE A 178 6.16 27.83 14.89
C ILE A 178 6.17 26.50 14.12
N TYR A 179 6.70 26.48 12.90
CA TYR A 179 6.75 25.31 12.05
C TYR A 179 8.07 24.53 12.16
N THR A 180 8.02 23.24 11.81
CA THR A 180 9.22 22.41 11.83
C THR A 180 10.22 22.89 10.78
N ARG A 181 11.46 23.11 11.23
CA ARG A 181 12.59 23.70 10.49
C ARG A 181 13.24 22.76 9.47
N TYR A 182 12.45 22.06 8.65
CA TYR A 182 12.99 21.15 7.63
C TYR A 182 13.80 21.89 6.56
N TRP A 183 13.47 23.15 6.27
CA TRP A 183 14.11 23.92 5.22
C TRP A 183 15.56 24.33 5.55
N MET A 184 15.91 24.40 6.85
CA MET A 184 17.17 24.96 7.31
C MET A 184 18.42 24.20 6.80
N PRO A 185 18.49 22.84 6.85
CA PRO A 185 19.63 22.14 6.26
C PRO A 185 19.78 22.36 4.75
N LEU A 186 18.67 22.55 4.02
CA LEU A 186 18.74 22.85 2.58
C LEU A 186 19.23 24.27 2.33
N HIS A 187 18.87 25.22 3.19
CA HIS A 187 19.43 26.57 3.16
C HIS A 187 20.96 26.53 3.38
N TRP A 188 21.44 25.75 4.36
CA TRP A 188 22.88 25.56 4.55
C TRP A 188 23.57 24.91 3.34
N CYS A 189 22.90 24.00 2.62
CA CYS A 189 23.42 23.51 1.34
C CYS A 189 23.65 24.66 0.35
N TYR A 190 22.68 25.56 0.20
CA TYR A 190 22.79 26.68 -0.72
C TYR A 190 23.93 27.63 -0.34
N CYS A 191 24.11 27.93 0.95
CA CYS A 191 25.25 28.73 1.42
C CYS A 191 26.60 28.07 1.11
N VAL A 192 26.71 26.75 1.27
CA VAL A 192 27.95 26.01 0.92
C VAL A 192 28.20 26.02 -0.59
N LEU A 193 27.16 25.90 -1.41
CA LEU A 193 27.29 25.97 -2.87
C LEU A 193 27.69 27.36 -3.36
N GLU A 194 27.09 28.41 -2.80
CA GLU A 194 27.47 29.80 -3.09
C GLU A 194 28.94 30.04 -2.74
N ARG A 195 29.38 29.57 -1.57
CA ARG A 195 30.78 29.65 -1.17
C ARG A 195 31.70 28.89 -2.13
N ALA A 196 31.37 27.64 -2.47
CA ALA A 196 32.14 26.85 -3.43
C ALA A 196 32.22 27.52 -4.81
N ARG A 197 31.18 28.26 -5.22
CA ARG A 197 31.18 29.05 -6.44
C ARG A 197 32.09 30.28 -6.34
N SER A 198 32.05 31.00 -5.21
CA SER A 198 32.91 32.17 -4.97
C SER A 198 34.40 31.80 -4.91
N GLU A 199 34.69 30.59 -4.43
CA GLU A 199 36.04 30.00 -4.39
C GLU A 199 36.47 29.39 -5.73
N ASN A 200 35.68 29.54 -6.80
CA ASN A 200 35.90 28.98 -8.13
C ASN A 200 36.09 27.44 -8.17
N LYS A 201 35.53 26.71 -7.18
CA LYS A 201 35.49 25.25 -7.16
C LYS A 201 34.42 24.68 -8.10
N ILE A 202 33.37 25.48 -8.34
CA ILE A 202 32.35 25.23 -9.36
C ILE A 202 32.69 26.10 -10.57
N VAL A 203 32.85 25.47 -11.73
CA VAL A 203 33.41 26.10 -12.95
C VAL A 203 32.47 27.14 -13.57
N SER A 204 31.16 26.91 -13.51
CA SER A 204 30.16 27.71 -14.23
C SER A 204 28.90 27.87 -13.41
N ASP A 205 28.23 29.01 -13.56
CA ASP A 205 26.92 29.29 -12.94
C ASP A 205 25.86 28.31 -13.44
N HIS A 206 25.98 27.80 -14.67
CA HIS A 206 25.07 26.79 -15.21
C HIS A 206 25.15 25.48 -14.41
N ILE A 207 26.36 25.08 -14.00
CA ILE A 207 26.56 23.89 -13.17
C ILE A 207 25.98 24.11 -11.77
N LEU A 208 26.13 25.31 -11.21
CA LEU A 208 25.52 25.67 -9.94
C LEU A 208 23.99 25.55 -10.00
N VAL A 209 23.36 26.10 -11.04
CA VAL A 209 21.91 25.98 -11.24
C VAL A 209 21.49 24.52 -11.36
N PHE A 210 22.21 23.72 -12.14
CA PHE A 210 21.94 22.28 -12.27
C PHE A 210 21.99 21.54 -10.92
N ILE A 211 23.00 21.81 -10.09
CA ILE A 211 23.10 21.22 -8.74
C ILE A 211 21.94 21.68 -7.85
N VAL A 212 21.58 22.97 -7.91
CA VAL A 212 20.47 23.53 -7.13
C VAL A 212 19.14 22.90 -7.53
N GLU A 213 18.89 22.69 -8.81
CA GLU A 213 17.70 22.01 -9.33
C GLU A 213 17.62 20.56 -8.82
N ASP A 214 18.74 19.83 -8.77
CA ASP A 214 18.79 18.47 -8.23
C ASP A 214 18.43 18.44 -6.72
N ILE A 215 18.94 19.40 -5.93
CA ILE A 215 18.55 19.56 -4.52
C ILE A 215 17.06 19.91 -4.38
N GLN A 216 16.53 20.75 -5.28
CA GLN A 216 15.11 21.10 -5.27
C GLN A 216 14.24 19.88 -5.59
N HIS A 217 14.61 19.07 -6.57
CA HIS A 217 13.92 17.82 -6.90
C HIS A 217 13.90 16.86 -5.71
N PHE A 218 15.01 16.71 -4.99
CA PHE A 218 15.07 15.95 -3.74
C PHE A 218 14.08 16.51 -2.68
N ARG A 219 14.10 17.83 -2.46
CA ARG A 219 13.18 18.52 -1.53
C ARG A 219 11.71 18.31 -1.91
N GLU A 220 11.38 18.34 -3.20
CA GLU A 220 10.03 18.11 -3.69
C GLU A 220 9.53 16.70 -3.36
N GLY A 221 10.39 15.69 -3.49
CA GLY A 221 10.09 14.32 -3.06
C GLY A 221 9.67 14.27 -1.58
N LEU A 222 10.49 14.84 -0.70
CA LEU A 222 10.21 14.89 0.73
C LEU A 222 8.97 15.75 1.07
N SER A 223 8.75 16.84 0.32
CA SER A 223 7.56 17.68 0.46
C SER A 223 6.29 16.93 0.06
N LYS A 224 6.34 16.06 -0.96
CA LYS A 224 5.22 15.16 -1.31
C LYS A 224 4.92 14.20 -0.16
N LEU A 225 5.92 13.67 0.52
CA LEU A 225 5.71 12.81 1.69
C LEU A 225 4.99 13.54 2.83
N LEU A 226 5.41 14.77 3.15
CA LEU A 226 4.75 15.59 4.16
C LEU A 226 3.29 15.87 3.79
N LYS A 227 3.00 16.16 2.51
CA LYS A 227 1.62 16.33 2.02
C LYS A 227 0.79 15.07 2.19
N PHE A 228 1.37 13.90 1.90
CA PHE A 228 0.67 12.65 2.14
C PHE A 228 0.41 12.44 3.63
N ASP A 229 1.38 12.62 4.50
CA ASP A 229 1.17 12.49 5.94
C ASP A 229 0.09 13.44 6.47
N TRP A 230 0.12 14.71 6.04
CA TRP A 230 -0.84 15.73 6.44
C TRP A 230 -2.26 15.45 5.91
N ILE A 231 -2.38 14.99 4.67
CA ILE A 231 -3.67 14.77 4.01
C ILE A 231 -3.88 13.27 3.79
N PRO A 232 -4.50 12.57 4.76
CA PRO A 232 -4.89 11.18 4.58
C PRO A 232 -6.05 11.05 3.58
N ILE A 233 -6.33 9.82 3.12
CA ILE A 233 -7.52 9.52 2.34
C ILE A 233 -8.76 9.96 3.15
N PRO A 234 -9.73 10.69 2.55
CA PRO A 234 -10.92 11.16 3.26
C PRO A 234 -11.57 10.06 4.07
N LEU A 235 -11.81 10.32 5.37
CA LEU A 235 -12.23 9.33 6.36
C LEU A 235 -13.50 8.55 5.95
N VAL A 236 -14.40 9.21 5.21
CA VAL A 236 -15.63 8.59 4.71
C VAL A 236 -15.38 7.39 3.80
N TYR A 237 -14.32 7.40 2.99
CA TYR A 237 -14.03 6.29 2.07
C TYR A 237 -13.73 4.97 2.78
N PRO A 238 -12.74 4.87 3.68
CA PRO A 238 -12.50 3.64 4.43
C PRO A 238 -13.71 3.27 5.31
N GLN A 239 -14.43 4.25 5.87
CA GLN A 239 -15.64 3.97 6.66
C GLN A 239 -16.72 3.25 5.84
N VAL A 240 -17.06 3.77 4.65
CA VAL A 240 -18.06 3.16 3.76
C VAL A 240 -17.63 1.75 3.35
N VAL A 241 -16.36 1.56 2.97
CA VAL A 241 -15.83 0.26 2.56
C VAL A 241 -15.87 -0.74 3.72
N PHE A 242 -15.39 -0.36 4.90
CA PHE A 242 -15.39 -1.24 6.07
C PHE A 242 -16.78 -1.57 6.54
N LEU A 243 -17.70 -0.60 6.52
CA LEU A 243 -19.09 -0.81 6.89
C LEU A 243 -19.77 -1.77 5.91
N ALA A 244 -19.63 -1.55 4.60
CA ALA A 244 -20.22 -2.41 3.57
C ALA A 244 -19.73 -3.86 3.69
N VAL A 245 -18.43 -4.06 3.87
CA VAL A 245 -17.84 -5.40 4.04
C VAL A 245 -18.32 -6.06 5.33
N ARG A 246 -18.38 -5.32 6.46
CA ARG A 246 -18.84 -5.87 7.74
C ARG A 246 -20.32 -6.23 7.73
N ILE A 247 -21.18 -5.37 7.18
CA ILE A 247 -22.61 -5.65 7.02
C ILE A 247 -22.81 -6.87 6.14
N TYR A 248 -22.09 -6.98 5.03
CA TYR A 248 -22.16 -8.14 4.15
C TYR A 248 -21.81 -9.44 4.90
N PHE A 249 -20.69 -9.47 5.64
CA PHE A 249 -20.31 -10.66 6.39
C PHE A 249 -21.22 -10.95 7.58
N ALA A 250 -21.83 -9.93 8.19
CA ALA A 250 -22.83 -10.08 9.24
C ALA A 250 -24.12 -10.71 8.69
N ILE A 251 -24.60 -10.27 7.53
CA ILE A 251 -25.76 -10.89 6.88
C ILE A 251 -25.43 -12.33 6.47
N CYS A 252 -24.22 -12.58 5.96
CA CYS A 252 -23.75 -13.94 5.64
C CYS A 252 -23.78 -14.90 6.83
N LEU A 253 -23.59 -14.43 8.08
CA LEU A 253 -23.70 -15.28 9.27
C LEU A 253 -25.10 -15.89 9.42
N LEU A 254 -26.13 -15.23 8.89
CA LEU A 254 -27.51 -15.69 8.91
C LEU A 254 -27.89 -16.35 7.59
N SER A 255 -27.73 -15.64 6.46
CA SER A 255 -28.22 -16.10 5.15
C SER A 255 -27.56 -17.39 4.64
N ARG A 256 -26.29 -17.63 5.03
CA ARG A 256 -25.54 -18.82 4.59
C ARG A 256 -25.63 -20.00 5.57
N GLN A 257 -26.56 -19.98 6.51
CA GLN A 257 -26.76 -21.10 7.44
C GLN A 257 -27.30 -22.35 6.72
N ASN A 258 -26.87 -23.52 7.21
CA ASN A 258 -27.30 -24.82 6.70
C ASN A 258 -28.58 -25.26 7.41
N ILE A 259 -29.72 -24.94 6.79
CA ILE A 259 -31.07 -25.28 7.25
C ILE A 259 -31.48 -26.70 6.83
N LYS A 260 -32.33 -27.37 7.63
CA LYS A 260 -32.83 -28.74 7.37
C LYS A 260 -33.82 -28.79 6.20
N GLY A 261 -34.63 -27.74 6.02
CA GLY A 261 -35.60 -27.65 4.91
C GLY A 261 -35.01 -27.46 3.50
N LYS A 262 -33.71 -27.66 3.29
CA LYS A 262 -33.04 -27.51 1.97
C LYS A 262 -33.16 -28.74 1.06
N GLU A 263 -33.76 -29.84 1.50
CA GLU A 263 -33.84 -31.08 0.70
C GLU A 263 -34.96 -31.14 -0.36
N SER A 264 -35.82 -30.12 -0.49
CA SER A 264 -36.93 -30.18 -1.46
C SER A 264 -37.19 -28.89 -2.24
N VAL A 265 -36.15 -28.12 -2.53
CA VAL A 265 -36.20 -27.16 -3.66
C VAL A 265 -34.90 -27.28 -4.44
N GLY A 266 -34.99 -28.02 -5.55
CA GLY A 266 -34.04 -28.13 -6.65
C GLY A 266 -32.61 -27.72 -6.35
N VAL A 267 -31.73 -28.73 -6.27
CA VAL A 267 -30.30 -28.59 -6.51
C VAL A 267 -30.08 -28.03 -7.92
N GLY A 268 -30.26 -26.72 -8.06
CA GLY A 268 -29.70 -25.93 -9.13
C GLY A 268 -28.22 -25.89 -8.88
N LYS A 269 -27.52 -26.88 -9.45
CA LYS A 269 -26.08 -26.92 -9.69
C LYS A 269 -25.53 -25.49 -9.88
N ARG A 270 -25.02 -24.88 -8.82
CA ARG A 270 -24.23 -23.65 -8.91
C ARG A 270 -22.94 -23.87 -8.14
N CYS A 271 -21.84 -23.68 -8.86
CA CYS A 271 -20.45 -23.88 -8.49
C CYS A 271 -19.98 -25.34 -8.36
N CYS A 272 -19.78 -26.02 -9.50
CA CYS A 272 -18.63 -26.94 -9.69
C CYS A 272 -18.42 -27.39 -11.16
N SER A 273 -19.35 -27.13 -12.08
CA SER A 273 -19.25 -27.63 -13.47
C SER A 273 -18.64 -26.65 -14.49
N CYS A 274 -17.73 -25.76 -14.08
CA CYS A 274 -17.04 -24.87 -15.04
C CYS A 274 -15.59 -25.29 -15.35
N PHE A 275 -15.17 -26.51 -14.97
CA PHE A 275 -13.79 -26.97 -15.17
C PHE A 275 -13.63 -28.30 -15.90
N TYR A 276 -14.71 -28.94 -16.33
CA TYR A 276 -14.68 -30.26 -16.98
C TYR A 276 -15.56 -30.26 -18.25
N ASP A 277 -15.20 -29.47 -19.25
CA ASP A 277 -15.65 -29.75 -20.62
C ASP A 277 -14.71 -29.21 -21.69
N LEU A 278 -13.41 -29.51 -21.52
CA LEU A 278 -12.37 -29.20 -22.51
C LEU A 278 -11.66 -30.45 -23.04
N HIS A 279 -12.29 -31.62 -22.93
CA HIS A 279 -11.63 -32.88 -23.31
C HIS A 279 -12.51 -33.88 -24.06
N ASN A 280 -13.38 -33.43 -24.98
CA ASN A 280 -13.83 -34.29 -26.07
C ASN A 280 -14.46 -33.51 -27.22
N ARG A 281 -13.65 -33.17 -28.23
CA ARG A 281 -14.02 -33.14 -29.66
C ARG A 281 -12.80 -32.74 -30.51
N THR A 282 -11.82 -33.63 -30.57
CA THR A 282 -11.02 -33.79 -31.79
C THR A 282 -11.77 -34.75 -32.70
N ARG A 283 -12.27 -34.25 -33.85
CA ARG A 283 -12.13 -34.92 -35.16
C ARG A 283 -12.88 -34.16 -36.27
N VAL A 284 -12.07 -33.74 -37.25
CA VAL A 284 -12.31 -33.71 -38.71
C VAL A 284 -13.27 -32.65 -39.27
N GLY A 285 -12.75 -31.81 -40.17
CA GLY A 285 -13.56 -31.04 -41.12
C GLY A 285 -12.87 -29.79 -41.66
N ARG A 286 -12.51 -29.81 -42.95
CA ARG A 286 -11.77 -28.81 -43.72
C ARG A 286 -12.51 -27.47 -43.96
N LEU A 287 -11.71 -26.44 -44.24
CA LEU A 287 -11.90 -25.28 -45.15
C LEU A 287 -12.89 -24.14 -44.77
N GLY A 288 -12.34 -22.91 -44.72
CA GLY A 288 -12.94 -21.74 -45.40
C GLY A 288 -13.61 -20.61 -44.59
N LYS A 289 -12.80 -19.65 -44.06
CA LYS A 289 -13.09 -18.22 -43.75
C LYS A 289 -14.42 -17.83 -43.01
N PRO A 290 -14.65 -16.53 -42.72
CA PRO A 290 -14.39 -15.85 -41.44
C PRO A 290 -15.64 -15.79 -40.52
N LYS A 291 -15.46 -15.97 -39.20
CA LYS A 291 -16.56 -15.83 -38.22
C LYS A 291 -16.65 -14.41 -37.69
N SER A 292 -17.75 -13.76 -38.04
CA SER A 292 -18.36 -12.64 -37.34
C SER A 292 -18.63 -13.00 -35.87
N ILE A 293 -18.36 -12.04 -34.98
CA ILE A 293 -18.63 -12.10 -33.54
C ILE A 293 -20.15 -12.01 -33.36
N ILE A 294 -20.80 -13.16 -33.09
CA ILE A 294 -22.22 -13.21 -32.73
C ILE A 294 -22.31 -13.20 -31.20
N PHE A 295 -22.76 -12.07 -30.66
CA PHE A 295 -23.26 -11.94 -29.30
C PHE A 295 -24.50 -12.83 -29.13
N LEU A 296 -24.38 -13.98 -28.47
CA LEU A 296 -25.54 -14.78 -28.09
C LEU A 296 -26.11 -14.29 -26.75
N ARG A 297 -27.19 -13.52 -26.91
CA ARG A 297 -28.15 -13.06 -25.90
C ARG A 297 -28.74 -14.30 -25.19
N CYS A 298 -28.37 -14.53 -23.93
CA CYS A 298 -28.97 -15.60 -23.13
C CYS A 298 -30.38 -15.18 -22.69
N LYS A 299 -31.39 -15.85 -23.23
CA LYS A 299 -32.81 -15.59 -22.97
C LYS A 299 -33.27 -16.59 -21.91
N CYS A 300 -33.27 -16.20 -20.63
CA CYS A 300 -33.94 -16.96 -19.58
C CYS A 300 -35.45 -16.66 -19.65
N ARG A 301 -36.25 -17.68 -19.96
CA ARG A 301 -37.70 -17.69 -19.70
C ARG A 301 -37.92 -18.17 -18.26
N ASN A 302 -38.92 -17.55 -17.62
CA ASN A 302 -39.35 -17.70 -16.23
C ASN A 302 -39.25 -19.12 -15.66
#